data_AF-H6AFT1-F1
#
_entry.id   AF-H6AFT1-F1
#
_cell.length_a   1.000
_cell.length_b   1.000
_cell.length_c   1.000
_cell.angle_alpha   90.00
_cell.angle_beta   90.00
_cell.angle_gamma   90.00
#
_symmetry.space_group_name_H-M   'P 1'
#
loop_
_entity.id
_entity.type
_entity.pdbx_description
1 polymer ?
#
loop_
_entity_poly.entity_id
_entity_poly.type
_entity_poly.pdbx_seq_one_letter_code
_entity_poly.pdbx_strand_id
1 'polypeptide(L)'
;MRPARGPGRVAAVLLSWVLLTWLQVAMSKRHVDLSSSAKSVFLLNVAPGDTVVYTCPYTFNREMQNMCAREKEYFDKKLFCFEHVIINRNVFLLRDYVRGAYSMVSKYVNNVYTAQFTVPPVVLMNRHFECYCYMDDGNRVVKKTLKVHISKGVVRKTPGCDFNDDYRETTAITNFSNMNRNNVKVCDSYPKGGDTIALLCPVNYTIQPEGCFDQVYIKKGDIQNDKNKLEERFNVSRKWEADKYKVVNIETLFGQKLNSLGDEMSRFAKVPVTNEEISFTCTCQANDGSDTLLMNVYMNESYDKFVKSNHDRGEHSKHNFSSTTVTEREERSGGSASFFGRAVLC
;
A
#
# COMPACT_ATOMS: atom_id res chain seq x y z
N MET A 1 -17.12 15.93 71.48
CA MET A 1 -17.56 14.65 70.89
C MET A 1 -17.51 14.78 69.37
N ARG A 2 -16.60 14.05 68.72
CA ARG A 2 -16.50 13.92 67.25
C ARG A 2 -17.31 12.71 66.80
N PRO A 3 -17.92 12.72 65.60
CA PRO A 3 -18.06 11.51 64.82
C PRO A 3 -17.06 11.47 63.67
N ALA A 4 -16.57 10.25 63.44
CA ALA A 4 -15.51 9.88 62.52
C ALA A 4 -15.95 9.91 61.05
N ARG A 5 -15.06 10.37 60.16
CA ARG A 5 -15.08 10.05 58.73
C ARG A 5 -14.04 8.96 58.48
N GLY A 6 -14.51 7.76 58.16
CA GLY A 6 -13.71 6.67 57.60
C GLY A 6 -13.85 6.63 56.06
N PRO A 7 -12.77 6.30 55.31
CA PRO A 7 -12.72 6.30 53.86
C PRO A 7 -13.07 4.93 53.27
N GLY A 8 -13.50 4.88 52.00
CA GLY A 8 -13.70 3.60 51.32
C GLY A 8 -14.34 3.70 49.93
N ARG A 9 -13.63 4.27 48.95
CA ARG A 9 -13.90 4.01 47.53
C ARG A 9 -12.58 3.73 46.82
N VAL A 10 -12.15 2.48 46.89
CA VAL A 10 -11.12 1.91 46.00
C VAL A 10 -11.68 0.61 45.45
N ALA A 11 -12.51 0.72 44.42
CA ALA A 11 -13.00 -0.43 43.65
C ALA A 11 -13.48 0.05 42.27
N ALA A 12 -12.59 0.65 41.48
CA ALA A 12 -12.94 1.05 40.10
C ALA A 12 -11.73 1.21 39.15
N VAL A 13 -10.60 0.52 39.38
CA VAL A 13 -9.43 0.67 38.48
C VAL A 13 -8.89 -0.65 37.91
N LEU A 14 -9.30 -1.81 38.43
CA LEU A 14 -8.70 -3.10 38.02
C LEU A 14 -9.43 -3.85 36.89
N LEU A 15 -10.52 -3.32 36.33
CA LEU A 15 -11.24 -3.96 35.23
C LEU A 15 -10.99 -3.36 33.84
N SER A 16 -10.21 -2.27 33.74
CA SER A 16 -9.91 -1.62 32.45
C SER A 16 -8.62 -2.14 31.79
N TRP A 17 -7.75 -2.82 32.53
CA TRP A 17 -6.45 -3.27 32.03
C TRP A 17 -6.47 -4.66 31.35
N VAL A 18 -7.57 -5.41 31.45
CA VAL A 18 -7.72 -6.72 30.80
C VAL A 18 -8.36 -6.63 29.42
N LEU A 19 -8.99 -5.49 29.07
CA LEU A 19 -9.63 -5.30 27.75
C LEU A 19 -8.76 -4.60 26.69
N LEU A 20 -7.56 -4.13 27.04
CA LEU A 20 -6.70 -3.37 26.14
C LEU A 20 -5.52 -4.16 25.53
N THR A 21 -5.40 -5.46 25.82
CA THR A 21 -4.34 -6.32 25.26
C THR A 21 -4.82 -7.28 24.17
N TRP A 22 -6.07 -7.18 23.71
CA TRP A 22 -6.65 -8.07 22.68
C TRP A 22 -7.01 -7.32 21.39
N LEU A 23 -6.05 -6.59 20.85
CA LEU A 23 -6.01 -6.22 19.43
C LEU A 23 -4.65 -6.59 18.85
N GLN A 24 -4.14 -7.78 19.19
CA GLN A 24 -3.39 -8.53 18.19
C GLN A 24 -4.38 -8.81 17.08
N VAL A 25 -4.28 -8.05 15.98
CA VAL A 25 -4.95 -8.36 14.72
C VAL A 25 -4.50 -9.77 14.36
N ALA A 26 -5.29 -10.78 14.73
CA ALA A 26 -5.06 -12.14 14.34
C ALA A 26 -5.24 -12.16 12.82
N MET A 27 -4.12 -12.13 12.08
CA MET A 27 -4.12 -12.26 10.64
C MET A 27 -4.82 -13.57 10.30
N SER A 28 -6.07 -13.49 9.85
CA SER A 28 -6.87 -14.67 9.59
C SER A 28 -6.50 -15.20 8.21
N LYS A 29 -5.98 -16.42 8.16
CA LYS A 29 -5.72 -17.12 6.90
C LYS A 29 -7.02 -17.74 6.40
N ARG A 30 -7.57 -17.18 5.31
CA ARG A 30 -8.82 -17.62 4.67
C ARG A 30 -8.51 -18.55 3.51
N HIS A 31 -8.83 -19.83 3.66
CA HIS A 31 -8.64 -20.82 2.60
C HIS A 31 -9.92 -21.01 1.79
N VAL A 32 -9.81 -20.94 0.47
CA VAL A 32 -10.87 -21.27 -0.48
C VAL A 32 -10.37 -22.35 -1.43
N ASP A 33 -11.00 -23.52 -1.36
CA ASP A 33 -10.74 -24.64 -2.25
C ASP A 33 -11.93 -24.84 -3.19
N LEU A 34 -11.72 -24.56 -4.48
CA LEU A 34 -12.75 -24.67 -5.49
C LEU A 34 -13.00 -26.10 -5.97
N SER A 35 -12.16 -27.07 -5.60
CA SER A 35 -12.37 -28.48 -5.94
C SER A 35 -13.54 -29.11 -5.17
N SER A 36 -13.77 -28.63 -3.93
CA SER A 36 -14.52 -29.36 -2.90
C SER A 36 -16.05 -29.22 -2.91
N SER A 37 -16.65 -28.56 -3.91
CA SER A 37 -18.07 -28.19 -3.84
C SER A 37 -18.83 -28.28 -5.16
N ALA A 38 -20.11 -28.70 -5.13
CA ALA A 38 -21.01 -28.58 -6.28
C ALA A 38 -21.34 -27.12 -6.67
N LYS A 39 -20.95 -26.14 -5.84
CA LYS A 39 -21.18 -24.71 -6.12
C LYS A 39 -20.28 -24.21 -7.24
N SER A 40 -20.87 -23.39 -8.12
CA SER A 40 -20.15 -22.67 -9.19
C SER A 40 -19.68 -21.28 -8.77
N VAL A 41 -20.22 -20.71 -7.69
CA VAL A 41 -19.87 -19.37 -7.19
C VAL A 41 -19.55 -19.41 -5.71
N PHE A 42 -18.44 -18.78 -5.33
CA PHE A 42 -17.93 -18.68 -3.98
C PHE A 42 -17.79 -17.21 -3.63
N LEU A 43 -18.37 -16.80 -2.51
CA LEU A 43 -18.28 -15.43 -2.02
C LEU A 43 -17.32 -15.42 -0.84
N LEU A 44 -16.33 -14.54 -0.90
CA LEU A 44 -15.36 -14.37 0.17
C LEU A 44 -15.31 -12.89 0.58
N ASN A 45 -15.69 -12.61 1.82
CA ASN A 45 -15.48 -11.31 2.43
C ASN A 45 -14.17 -11.34 3.23
N VAL A 46 -13.29 -10.37 2.99
CA VAL A 46 -12.00 -10.25 3.67
C VAL A 46 -11.78 -8.84 4.16
N ALA A 47 -11.00 -8.72 5.23
CA ALA A 47 -10.65 -7.45 5.86
C ALA A 47 -9.16 -7.12 5.65
N PRO A 48 -8.74 -5.86 5.87
CA PRO A 48 -7.32 -5.49 5.93
C PRO A 48 -6.52 -6.41 6.85
N GLY A 49 -5.38 -6.91 6.36
CA GLY A 49 -4.51 -7.85 7.08
C GLY A 49 -4.86 -9.34 6.92
N ASP A 50 -6.01 -9.70 6.33
CA ASP A 50 -6.32 -11.10 6.04
C ASP A 50 -5.39 -11.66 4.95
N THR A 51 -4.97 -12.92 5.10
CA THR A 51 -4.29 -13.66 4.03
C THR A 51 -5.30 -14.57 3.35
N VAL A 52 -5.42 -14.46 2.03
CA VAL A 52 -6.30 -15.31 1.23
C VAL A 52 -5.48 -16.38 0.54
N VAL A 53 -5.92 -17.64 0.64
CA VAL A 53 -5.36 -18.76 -0.10
C VAL A 53 -6.43 -19.34 -1.01
N TYR A 54 -6.08 -19.47 -2.28
CA TYR A 54 -6.92 -19.96 -3.37
C TYR A 54 -6.31 -21.26 -3.91
N THR A 55 -7.13 -22.29 -4.06
CA THR A 55 -6.75 -23.54 -4.72
C THR A 55 -7.74 -23.88 -5.82
N CYS A 56 -7.21 -24.18 -7.01
CA CYS A 56 -7.97 -24.55 -8.20
C CYS A 56 -7.26 -25.67 -8.98
N PRO A 57 -7.90 -26.83 -9.19
CA PRO A 57 -7.40 -27.89 -10.06
C PRO A 57 -7.69 -27.54 -11.53
N TYR A 58 -6.89 -26.65 -12.12
CA TYR A 58 -7.07 -26.31 -13.53
C TYR A 58 -6.87 -27.53 -14.42
N THR A 59 -7.84 -27.79 -15.30
CA THR A 59 -7.71 -28.87 -16.29
C THR A 59 -7.44 -28.29 -17.67
N PHE A 60 -6.26 -28.57 -18.22
CA PHE A 60 -5.87 -28.17 -19.56
C PHE A 60 -6.34 -29.21 -20.59
N ASN A 61 -7.65 -29.27 -20.86
CA ASN A 61 -8.15 -30.12 -21.93
C ASN A 61 -8.26 -29.32 -23.24
N ARG A 62 -7.84 -29.90 -24.37
CA ARG A 62 -7.82 -29.21 -25.68
C ARG A 62 -9.20 -28.79 -26.18
N GLU A 63 -10.26 -29.38 -25.62
CA GLU A 63 -11.65 -29.16 -25.98
C GLU A 63 -12.36 -28.21 -25.00
N MET A 64 -11.78 -27.03 -24.75
CA MET A 64 -12.50 -25.88 -24.16
C MET A 64 -13.51 -25.27 -25.17
N GLN A 65 -14.29 -26.11 -25.87
CA GLN A 65 -15.15 -25.72 -26.99
C GLN A 65 -16.25 -24.72 -26.59
N ASN A 66 -16.59 -24.65 -25.29
CA ASN A 66 -17.66 -23.80 -24.77
C ASN A 66 -17.16 -22.58 -23.97
N MET A 67 -15.86 -22.28 -23.99
CA MET A 67 -15.32 -21.09 -23.33
C MET A 67 -15.42 -19.87 -24.24
N CYS A 68 -15.80 -18.73 -23.68
CA CYS A 68 -15.77 -17.46 -24.39
C CYS A 68 -14.33 -17.19 -24.88
N ALA A 69 -14.16 -16.73 -26.13
CA ALA A 69 -12.84 -16.54 -26.74
C ALA A 69 -11.88 -15.70 -25.86
N ARG A 70 -12.41 -14.67 -25.20
CA ARG A 70 -11.67 -13.80 -24.28
C ARG A 70 -11.22 -14.52 -23.01
N GLU A 71 -12.07 -15.35 -22.42
CA GLU A 71 -11.72 -16.14 -21.24
C GLU A 71 -10.71 -17.23 -21.58
N LYS A 72 -10.83 -17.82 -22.77
CA LYS A 72 -9.87 -18.78 -23.30
C LYS A 72 -8.49 -18.16 -23.44
N GLU A 73 -8.41 -16.94 -23.98
CA GLU A 73 -7.15 -16.20 -24.07
C GLU A 73 -6.49 -15.99 -22.69
N TYR A 74 -7.27 -15.64 -21.67
CA TYR A 74 -6.75 -15.48 -20.30
C TYR A 74 -6.21 -16.78 -19.73
N PHE A 75 -6.91 -17.89 -19.97
CA PHE A 75 -6.50 -19.21 -19.54
C PHE A 75 -5.23 -19.67 -20.26
N ASP A 76 -5.17 -19.51 -21.58
CA ASP A 76 -4.01 -19.89 -22.42
C ASP A 76 -2.76 -19.07 -22.03
N LYS A 77 -2.93 -17.79 -21.70
CA LYS A 77 -1.87 -16.91 -21.17
C LYS A 77 -1.57 -17.13 -19.68
N LYS A 78 -2.27 -18.06 -19.01
CA LYS A 78 -2.13 -18.36 -17.57
C LYS A 78 -2.29 -17.13 -16.66
N LEU A 79 -3.22 -16.24 -17.00
CA LEU A 79 -3.55 -15.04 -16.22
C LEU A 79 -4.40 -15.43 -14.99
N PHE A 80 -3.80 -16.20 -14.08
CA PHE A 80 -4.49 -16.77 -12.93
C PHE A 80 -4.45 -15.84 -11.71
N CYS A 81 -5.45 -15.99 -10.85
CA CYS A 81 -5.43 -15.38 -9.53
C CYS A 81 -4.26 -15.90 -8.71
N PHE A 82 -3.64 -15.19 -7.79
CA PHE A 82 -3.89 -13.80 -7.43
C PHE A 82 -2.91 -12.84 -8.09
N GLU A 83 -2.12 -13.27 -9.06
CA GLU A 83 -1.31 -12.33 -9.85
C GLU A 83 -2.21 -11.44 -10.71
N HIS A 84 -3.21 -12.06 -11.33
CA HIS A 84 -4.20 -11.42 -12.17
C HIS A 84 -5.60 -11.60 -11.59
N VAL A 85 -6.42 -10.55 -11.66
CA VAL A 85 -7.82 -10.58 -11.19
C VAL A 85 -8.75 -9.97 -12.22
N ILE A 86 -10.03 -10.33 -12.13
CA ILE A 86 -11.04 -9.93 -13.10
C ILE A 86 -11.95 -8.88 -12.47
N ILE A 87 -12.04 -7.72 -13.11
CA ILE A 87 -12.87 -6.59 -12.68
C ILE A 87 -13.65 -6.14 -13.90
N ASN A 88 -14.98 -6.17 -13.80
CA ASN A 88 -15.87 -5.82 -14.91
C ASN A 88 -15.49 -6.54 -16.22
N ARG A 89 -15.16 -7.84 -16.13
CA ARG A 89 -14.72 -8.73 -17.23
C ARG A 89 -13.35 -8.41 -17.85
N ASN A 90 -12.62 -7.44 -17.32
CA ASN A 90 -11.27 -7.10 -17.74
C ASN A 90 -10.25 -7.67 -16.74
N VAL A 91 -9.07 -8.07 -17.23
CA VAL A 91 -7.98 -8.58 -16.40
C VAL A 91 -7.08 -7.42 -15.96
N PHE A 92 -6.73 -7.42 -14.69
CA PHE A 92 -5.81 -6.46 -14.07
C PHE A 92 -4.81 -7.19 -13.19
N LEU A 93 -3.63 -6.61 -12.99
CA LEU A 93 -2.71 -7.05 -11.95
C LEU A 93 -3.33 -6.74 -10.58
N LEU A 94 -3.34 -7.73 -9.68
CA LEU A 94 -3.90 -7.53 -8.34
C LEU A 94 -3.17 -6.42 -7.58
N ARG A 95 -1.86 -6.30 -7.77
CA ARG A 95 -1.02 -5.28 -7.12
C ARG A 95 -1.42 -3.85 -7.48
N ASP A 96 -1.96 -3.65 -8.67
CA ASP A 96 -2.43 -2.34 -9.11
C ASP A 96 -3.82 -2.05 -8.55
N TYR A 97 -4.67 -3.07 -8.47
CA TYR A 97 -6.03 -2.89 -7.96
C TYR A 97 -6.11 -2.83 -6.42
N VAL A 98 -5.39 -3.72 -5.73
CA VAL A 98 -5.27 -3.76 -4.27
C VAL A 98 -3.87 -3.27 -3.91
N ARG A 99 -3.71 -1.94 -3.92
CA ARG A 99 -2.44 -1.26 -3.65
C ARG A 99 -1.82 -1.70 -2.33
N GLY A 100 -0.57 -2.15 -2.38
CA GLY A 100 0.16 -2.64 -1.21
C GLY A 100 -0.19 -4.07 -0.79
N ALA A 101 -0.97 -4.82 -1.58
CA ALA A 101 -1.07 -6.27 -1.42
C ALA A 101 0.34 -6.88 -1.43
N TYR A 102 0.59 -7.81 -0.52
CA TYR A 102 1.91 -8.40 -0.30
C TYR A 102 1.82 -9.90 -0.04
N SER A 103 2.98 -10.58 0.08
CA SER A 103 3.06 -12.03 0.27
C SER A 103 2.34 -12.81 -0.84
N MET A 104 2.36 -12.27 -2.06
CA MET A 104 1.83 -12.93 -3.24
C MET A 104 2.76 -14.05 -3.67
N VAL A 105 2.29 -15.29 -3.54
CA VAL A 105 3.00 -16.45 -4.07
C VAL A 105 2.02 -17.35 -4.79
N SER A 106 2.48 -17.97 -5.87
CA SER A 106 1.73 -18.94 -6.64
C SER A 106 2.58 -20.17 -6.89
N LYS A 107 1.93 -21.32 -7.01
CA LYS A 107 2.55 -22.60 -7.35
C LYS A 107 1.60 -23.41 -8.21
N TYR A 108 2.16 -24.15 -9.15
CA TYR A 108 1.43 -25.10 -9.98
C TYR A 108 2.06 -26.48 -9.86
N VAL A 109 1.36 -27.43 -9.24
CA VAL A 109 1.86 -28.78 -8.98
C VAL A 109 0.75 -29.78 -9.27
N ASN A 110 1.02 -30.79 -10.10
CA ASN A 110 0.07 -31.87 -10.43
C ASN A 110 -1.30 -31.35 -10.90
N ASN A 111 -1.31 -30.38 -11.81
CA ASN A 111 -2.50 -29.68 -12.31
C ASN A 111 -3.28 -28.86 -11.27
N VAL A 112 -2.78 -28.76 -10.04
CA VAL A 112 -3.36 -27.94 -8.99
C VAL A 112 -2.60 -26.64 -8.89
N TYR A 113 -3.30 -25.54 -9.12
CA TYR A 113 -2.82 -24.20 -8.89
C TYR A 113 -3.20 -23.75 -7.49
N THR A 114 -2.20 -23.30 -6.72
CA THR A 114 -2.43 -22.63 -5.45
C THR A 114 -1.82 -21.24 -5.51
N ALA A 115 -2.56 -20.23 -5.11
CA ALA A 115 -2.02 -18.89 -4.89
C ALA A 115 -2.46 -18.34 -3.55
N GLN A 116 -1.69 -17.40 -3.04
CA GLN A 116 -2.07 -16.59 -1.90
C GLN A 116 -1.69 -15.14 -2.10
N PHE A 117 -2.35 -14.26 -1.37
CA PHE A 117 -1.91 -12.88 -1.15
C PHE A 117 -2.41 -12.42 0.22
N THR A 118 -1.82 -11.36 0.75
CA THR A 118 -2.28 -10.70 1.97
C THR A 118 -2.83 -9.33 1.63
N VAL A 119 -4.02 -9.05 2.16
CA VAL A 119 -4.65 -7.73 2.04
C VAL A 119 -3.80 -6.74 2.85
N PRO A 120 -3.43 -5.57 2.29
CA PRO A 120 -2.67 -4.56 3.03
C PRO A 120 -3.42 -4.17 4.32
N PRO A 121 -2.70 -3.78 5.38
CA PRO A 121 -3.33 -3.31 6.62
C PRO A 121 -4.13 -2.01 6.41
N VAL A 122 -3.94 -1.33 5.27
CA VAL A 122 -4.65 -0.11 4.89
C VAL A 122 -5.35 -0.35 3.55
N VAL A 123 -6.68 -0.28 3.56
CA VAL A 123 -7.53 -0.37 2.36
C VAL A 123 -8.50 0.82 2.39
N LEU A 124 -8.42 1.73 1.41
CA LEU A 124 -9.23 2.95 1.47
C LEU A 124 -10.67 2.79 1.04
N MET A 125 -10.87 1.96 0.02
CA MET A 125 -12.15 1.77 -0.62
C MET A 125 -12.43 0.30 -0.74
N ASN A 126 -13.72 -0.03 -0.72
CA ASN A 126 -14.13 -1.41 -0.92
C ASN A 126 -13.62 -1.87 -2.28
N ARG A 127 -13.05 -3.07 -2.32
CA ARG A 127 -12.57 -3.69 -3.56
C ARG A 127 -13.36 -4.93 -3.85
N HIS A 128 -13.64 -5.13 -5.12
CA HIS A 128 -14.40 -6.27 -5.60
C HIS A 128 -13.71 -6.80 -6.85
N PHE A 129 -13.34 -8.07 -6.82
CA PHE A 129 -12.79 -8.73 -7.99
C PHE A 129 -13.22 -10.18 -8.03
N GLU A 130 -13.07 -10.77 -9.21
CA GLU A 130 -13.40 -12.16 -9.48
C GLU A 130 -12.15 -12.94 -9.91
N CYS A 131 -12.19 -14.24 -9.61
CA CYS A 131 -11.21 -15.23 -10.01
C CYS A 131 -11.95 -16.38 -10.69
N TYR A 132 -11.49 -16.77 -11.88
CA TYR A 132 -12.08 -17.87 -12.63
C TYR A 132 -11.20 -19.12 -12.56
N CYS A 133 -11.82 -20.23 -12.21
CA CYS A 133 -11.25 -21.56 -12.16
C CYS A 133 -11.97 -22.44 -13.17
N TYR A 134 -11.22 -23.07 -14.07
CA TYR A 134 -11.77 -23.94 -15.10
C TYR A 134 -11.31 -25.37 -14.86
N MET A 135 -12.26 -26.27 -14.68
CA MET A 135 -12.01 -27.66 -14.28
C MET A 135 -12.79 -28.60 -15.19
N ASP A 136 -12.34 -29.84 -15.33
CA ASP A 136 -13.08 -30.89 -16.00
C ASP A 136 -14.05 -31.58 -15.02
N ASP A 137 -15.28 -31.78 -15.46
CA ASP A 137 -16.36 -32.50 -14.77
C ASP A 137 -16.98 -33.50 -15.74
N GLY A 138 -16.33 -34.65 -15.91
CA GLY A 138 -16.83 -35.76 -16.72
C GLY A 138 -16.98 -35.41 -18.21
N ASN A 139 -15.91 -34.93 -18.85
CA ASN A 139 -15.83 -34.48 -20.24
C ASN A 139 -16.51 -33.13 -20.54
N ARG A 140 -16.73 -32.31 -19.50
CA ARG A 140 -17.23 -30.94 -19.65
C ARG A 140 -16.37 -29.99 -18.83
N VAL A 141 -15.98 -28.88 -19.44
CA VAL A 141 -15.29 -27.81 -18.73
C VAL A 141 -16.30 -26.98 -17.95
N VAL A 142 -16.17 -26.98 -16.63
CA VAL A 142 -16.98 -26.18 -15.71
C VAL A 142 -16.19 -24.96 -15.22
N LYS A 143 -16.84 -23.79 -15.25
CA LYS A 143 -16.32 -22.55 -14.69
C LYS A 143 -16.79 -22.40 -13.24
N LYS A 144 -15.84 -22.25 -12.32
CA LYS A 144 -16.07 -21.80 -10.95
C LYS A 144 -15.56 -20.39 -10.76
N THR A 145 -16.32 -19.59 -10.04
CA THR A 145 -16.04 -18.17 -9.82
C THR A 145 -15.89 -17.91 -8.33
N LEU A 146 -14.72 -17.45 -7.91
CA LEU A 146 -14.52 -16.84 -6.60
C LEU A 146 -14.72 -15.33 -6.73
N LYS A 147 -15.65 -14.76 -5.98
CA LYS A 147 -15.84 -13.32 -5.83
C LYS A 147 -15.27 -12.89 -4.49
N VAL A 148 -14.27 -12.03 -4.52
CA VAL A 148 -13.63 -11.49 -3.32
C VAL A 148 -14.14 -10.07 -3.11
N HIS A 149 -14.64 -9.81 -1.90
CA HIS A 149 -14.99 -8.50 -1.40
C HIS A 149 -14.01 -8.12 -0.30
N ILE A 150 -13.20 -7.09 -0.53
CA ILE A 150 -12.34 -6.49 0.49
C ILE A 150 -13.07 -5.27 1.05
N SER A 151 -13.37 -5.28 2.35
CA SER A 151 -13.91 -4.08 3.00
C SER A 151 -12.83 -3.02 3.18
N LYS A 152 -13.22 -1.75 3.04
CA LYS A 152 -12.36 -0.64 3.45
C LYS A 152 -12.07 -0.73 4.96
N GLY A 153 -10.84 -0.36 5.32
CA GLY A 153 -10.43 -0.21 6.71
C GLY A 153 -10.82 1.16 7.29
N VAL A 154 -10.13 1.54 8.37
CA VAL A 154 -10.28 2.87 8.97
C VAL A 154 -9.81 3.92 7.97
N VAL A 155 -10.71 4.82 7.59
CA VAL A 155 -10.46 5.89 6.60
C VAL A 155 -9.70 7.05 7.25
N ARG A 156 -8.41 6.83 7.52
CA ARG A 156 -7.46 7.90 7.83
C ARG A 156 -6.33 7.83 6.82
N LYS A 157 -5.90 8.98 6.32
CA LYS A 157 -4.72 9.02 5.45
C LYS A 157 -3.53 8.45 6.23
N THR A 158 -2.84 7.51 5.62
CA THR A 158 -1.69 6.83 6.20
C THR A 158 -0.44 7.65 5.88
N PRO A 159 0.33 8.17 6.83
CA PRO A 159 1.59 8.83 6.51
C PRO A 159 2.52 7.85 5.78
N GLY A 160 3.14 8.26 4.69
CA GLY A 160 3.99 7.35 3.92
C GLY A 160 4.30 7.87 2.54
N CYS A 161 4.87 6.99 1.72
CA CYS A 161 5.21 7.28 0.34
C CYS A 161 4.68 6.17 -0.58
N ASP A 162 3.83 6.55 -1.53
CA ASP A 162 3.46 5.72 -2.67
C ASP A 162 4.14 6.25 -3.94
N PHE A 163 5.15 5.51 -4.42
CA PHE A 163 5.92 5.86 -5.62
C PHE A 163 5.31 5.29 -6.91
N ASN A 164 4.18 4.59 -6.83
CA ASN A 164 3.52 4.01 -8.00
C ASN A 164 2.54 5.03 -8.60
N ASP A 165 3.08 5.98 -9.37
CA ASP A 165 2.39 7.16 -9.90
C ASP A 165 1.44 6.90 -11.09
N ASP A 166 1.51 5.71 -11.70
CA ASP A 166 0.70 5.33 -12.86
C ASP A 166 -0.79 5.11 -12.50
N TYR A 167 -1.12 4.83 -11.24
CA TYR A 167 -2.51 4.79 -10.76
C TYR A 167 -2.74 5.82 -9.66
N ARG A 168 -3.22 7.00 -10.07
CA ARG A 168 -3.68 8.04 -9.15
C ARG A 168 -5.05 7.72 -8.59
N GLU A 169 -5.11 6.81 -7.63
CA GLU A 169 -6.19 6.91 -6.66
C GLU A 169 -5.84 8.00 -5.66
N THR A 170 -6.73 8.99 -5.59
CA THR A 170 -6.55 10.11 -4.68
C THR A 170 -6.45 9.60 -3.23
N THR A 171 -5.25 9.69 -2.66
CA THR A 171 -5.01 10.04 -1.25
C THR A 171 -5.15 8.97 -0.16
N ALA A 172 -4.67 7.73 -0.38
CA ALA A 172 -4.50 6.77 0.73
C ALA A 172 -3.38 7.17 1.67
N ILE A 173 -2.24 7.41 1.03
CA ILE A 173 -0.98 7.64 1.66
C ILE A 173 -0.71 9.13 1.51
N THR A 174 -0.42 9.79 2.63
CA THR A 174 -0.15 11.23 2.64
C THR A 174 1.23 11.47 2.05
N ASN A 175 1.28 11.61 0.73
CA ASN A 175 2.46 12.14 0.04
C ASN A 175 2.38 13.68 0.12
N PHE A 176 3.36 14.31 0.74
CA PHE A 176 3.42 15.78 0.85
C PHE A 176 3.96 16.46 -0.42
N SER A 177 4.38 15.68 -1.42
CA SER A 177 4.81 16.18 -2.73
C SER A 177 3.90 15.66 -3.84
N ASN A 178 3.75 16.45 -4.91
CA ASN A 178 3.15 16.00 -6.17
C ASN A 178 4.11 14.97 -6.81
N MET A 179 4.00 13.71 -6.40
CA MET A 179 4.91 12.65 -6.84
C MET A 179 4.65 12.31 -8.31
N ASN A 180 5.57 12.74 -9.16
CA ASN A 180 5.82 12.15 -10.47
C ASN A 180 7.23 11.61 -10.39
N ARG A 181 7.42 10.29 -10.41
CA ARG A 181 8.73 9.67 -10.16
C ARG A 181 9.79 10.09 -11.18
N ASN A 182 9.40 10.61 -12.35
CA ASN A 182 10.34 11.14 -13.34
C ASN A 182 10.98 12.45 -12.89
N ASN A 183 10.29 13.24 -12.05
CA ASN A 183 10.72 14.57 -11.63
C ASN A 183 10.93 14.69 -10.11
N VAL A 184 10.26 13.84 -9.34
CA VAL A 184 10.20 13.84 -7.87
C VAL A 184 10.71 12.50 -7.38
N LYS A 185 11.98 12.49 -6.99
CA LYS A 185 12.66 11.30 -6.46
C LYS A 185 12.57 11.21 -4.94
N VAL A 186 12.07 12.26 -4.28
CA VAL A 186 12.00 12.34 -2.81
C VAL A 186 10.56 12.52 -2.35
N CYS A 187 10.21 11.76 -1.32
CA CYS A 187 8.97 11.89 -0.57
C CYS A 187 9.30 12.05 0.91
N ASP A 188 8.78 13.12 1.50
CA ASP A 188 8.89 13.38 2.93
C ASP A 188 7.56 13.03 3.59
N SER A 189 7.61 12.25 4.66
CA SER A 189 6.46 11.77 5.42
C SER A 189 6.55 12.24 6.87
N TYR A 190 5.43 12.71 7.43
CA TYR A 190 5.36 13.31 8.77
C TYR A 190 4.38 12.55 9.68
N PRO A 191 4.71 11.31 10.09
CA PRO A 191 3.86 10.54 11.00
C PRO A 191 3.89 11.10 12.42
N LYS A 192 2.80 10.89 13.16
CA LYS A 192 2.75 11.09 14.61
C LYS A 192 2.98 9.77 15.35
N GLY A 193 3.40 9.86 16.60
CA GLY A 193 3.47 8.69 17.48
C GLY A 193 2.14 7.90 17.47
N GLY A 194 2.23 6.59 17.25
CA GLY A 194 1.08 5.71 17.11
C GLY A 194 0.50 5.60 15.71
N ASP A 195 1.02 6.28 14.70
CA ASP A 195 0.56 6.11 13.31
C ASP A 195 1.05 4.78 12.70
N THR A 196 0.40 4.35 11.62
CA THR A 196 0.96 3.33 10.72
C THR A 196 1.63 4.06 9.57
N ILE A 197 2.89 3.76 9.29
CA ILE A 197 3.61 4.28 8.12
C ILE A 197 3.60 3.29 6.97
N ALA A 198 3.64 3.78 5.73
CA ALA A 198 3.67 2.96 4.52
C ALA A 198 4.77 3.40 3.54
N LEU A 199 5.43 2.44 2.90
CA LEU A 199 6.33 2.64 1.77
C LEU A 199 5.94 1.66 0.66
N LEU A 200 5.46 2.19 -0.47
CA LEU A 200 5.10 1.40 -1.65
C LEU A 200 6.00 1.79 -2.82
N CYS A 201 6.81 0.83 -3.28
CA CYS A 201 7.70 0.97 -4.41
C CYS A 201 7.03 0.50 -5.71
N PRO A 202 7.49 0.99 -6.88
CA PRO A 202 7.08 0.42 -8.17
C PRO A 202 7.53 -1.04 -8.33
N VAL A 203 6.90 -1.78 -9.24
CA VAL A 203 7.09 -3.24 -9.40
C VAL A 203 8.54 -3.66 -9.70
N ASN A 204 9.32 -2.79 -10.33
CA ASN A 204 10.72 -3.04 -10.68
C ASN A 204 11.71 -2.42 -9.69
N TYR A 205 11.28 -2.16 -8.46
CA TYR A 205 12.10 -1.60 -7.39
C TYR A 205 12.02 -2.48 -6.15
N THR A 206 13.07 -2.44 -5.34
CA THR A 206 13.14 -3.09 -4.03
C THR A 206 13.41 -2.08 -2.93
N ILE A 207 12.83 -2.32 -1.76
CA ILE A 207 13.01 -1.50 -0.57
C ILE A 207 14.40 -1.72 0.02
N GLN A 208 15.08 -0.62 0.31
CA GLN A 208 16.41 -0.57 0.91
C GLN A 208 16.41 0.36 2.16
N PRO A 209 17.21 0.04 3.20
CA PRO A 209 17.98 -1.20 3.33
C PRO A 209 17.05 -2.41 3.45
N GLU A 210 17.59 -3.60 3.21
CA GLU A 210 16.82 -4.84 3.34
C GLU A 210 16.17 -4.91 4.72
N GLY A 211 14.86 -5.14 4.74
CA GLY A 211 14.10 -5.19 5.99
C GLY A 211 13.73 -3.83 6.58
N CYS A 212 13.84 -2.71 5.85
CA CYS A 212 13.13 -1.48 6.27
C CYS A 212 11.64 -1.81 6.55
N PHE A 213 11.06 -1.47 7.70
CA PHE A 213 11.48 -0.48 8.71
C PHE A 213 12.28 -1.02 9.91
N ASP A 214 12.72 -2.27 9.92
CA ASP A 214 13.56 -2.82 11.00
C ASP A 214 14.99 -2.28 10.93
N GLN A 215 15.47 -2.06 9.70
CA GLN A 215 16.70 -1.36 9.39
C GLN A 215 16.40 -0.09 8.61
N VAL A 216 17.06 1.01 8.95
CA VAL A 216 16.84 2.31 8.32
C VAL A 216 18.15 3.05 8.09
N TYR A 217 18.15 3.97 7.13
CA TYR A 217 19.26 4.89 6.93
C TYR A 217 19.13 6.11 7.85
N ILE A 218 20.25 6.51 8.46
CA ILE A 218 20.42 7.81 9.12
C ILE A 218 21.62 8.50 8.49
N LYS A 219 21.54 9.83 8.34
CA LYS A 219 22.64 10.64 7.81
C LYS A 219 23.84 10.61 8.77
N LYS A 220 25.05 10.40 8.25
CA LYS A 220 26.31 10.44 9.02
C LYS A 220 26.53 11.86 9.56
N GLY A 221 26.92 11.95 10.83
CA GLY A 221 27.01 13.23 11.55
C GLY A 221 25.71 13.64 12.25
N ASP A 222 24.57 13.02 11.90
CA ASP A 222 23.24 13.35 12.42
C ASP A 222 22.80 12.41 13.55
N ILE A 223 23.77 11.85 14.30
CA ILE A 223 23.51 10.87 15.37
C ILE A 223 22.71 11.52 16.52
N GLN A 224 22.73 12.85 16.63
CA GLN A 224 21.90 13.62 17.56
C GLN A 224 20.59 14.16 16.96
N ASN A 225 20.26 13.81 15.71
CA ASN A 225 19.10 14.35 14.98
C ASN A 225 19.16 15.89 14.87
N ASP A 226 20.36 16.40 14.59
CA ASP A 226 20.66 17.83 14.44
C ASP A 226 20.14 18.32 13.08
N LYS A 227 18.87 18.71 13.08
CA LYS A 227 18.12 19.45 12.05
C LYS A 227 18.94 19.73 10.77
N ASN A 228 18.87 18.81 9.81
CA ASN A 228 19.30 19.07 8.44
C ASN A 228 18.80 20.46 7.98
N LYS A 229 19.69 21.28 7.41
CA LYS A 229 19.36 22.62 6.92
C LYS A 229 18.12 22.55 6.02
N LEU A 230 17.19 23.47 6.25
CA LEU A 230 15.90 23.55 5.58
C LEU A 230 16.00 23.42 4.04
N GLU A 231 17.02 24.07 3.47
CA GLU A 231 17.31 24.07 2.04
C GLU A 231 17.63 22.68 1.48
N GLU A 232 18.30 21.84 2.27
CA GLU A 232 18.50 20.44 1.88
C GLU A 232 17.17 19.70 1.93
N ARG A 233 16.32 19.90 2.94
CA ARG A 233 15.05 19.17 3.13
C ARG A 233 14.01 19.42 2.02
N PHE A 234 14.06 20.53 1.29
CA PHE A 234 13.06 20.85 0.24
C PHE A 234 13.56 20.67 -1.19
N ASN A 235 14.79 20.18 -1.40
CA ASN A 235 15.24 19.84 -2.75
C ASN A 235 14.64 18.49 -3.19
N VAL A 236 13.58 18.58 -3.99
CA VAL A 236 12.76 17.45 -4.47
C VAL A 236 13.51 16.58 -5.50
N SER A 237 14.58 17.11 -6.08
CA SER A 237 15.46 16.44 -7.05
C SER A 237 16.76 15.93 -6.42
N ARG A 238 16.85 15.86 -5.08
CA ARG A 238 18.01 15.30 -4.39
C ARG A 238 18.30 13.90 -4.88
N LYS A 239 19.55 13.67 -5.25
CA LYS A 239 20.06 12.36 -5.59
C LYS A 239 20.43 11.61 -4.31
N TRP A 240 20.23 10.30 -4.32
CA TRP A 240 20.75 9.43 -3.28
C TRP A 240 22.29 9.46 -3.28
N GLU A 241 22.89 9.66 -2.11
CA GLU A 241 24.34 9.73 -1.90
C GLU A 241 24.69 8.77 -0.76
N ALA A 242 24.98 7.51 -1.09
CA ALA A 242 25.10 6.42 -0.12
C ALA A 242 26.17 6.68 0.97
N ASP A 243 27.24 7.40 0.64
CA ASP A 243 28.33 7.75 1.55
C ASP A 243 27.88 8.69 2.69
N LYS A 244 26.79 9.44 2.50
CA LYS A 244 26.21 10.32 3.52
C LYS A 244 25.34 9.59 4.53
N TYR A 245 25.03 8.31 4.33
CA TYR A 245 24.13 7.56 5.21
C TYR A 245 24.81 6.34 5.82
N LYS A 246 24.30 5.92 6.98
CA LYS A 246 24.64 4.64 7.62
C LYS A 246 23.35 3.88 7.92
N VAL A 247 23.41 2.56 7.84
CA VAL A 247 22.32 1.69 8.26
C VAL A 247 22.36 1.56 9.79
N VAL A 248 21.20 1.67 10.43
CA VAL A 248 21.01 1.38 11.85
C VAL A 248 19.77 0.51 12.06
N ASN A 249 19.74 -0.21 13.18
CA ASN A 249 18.52 -0.89 13.62
C ASN A 249 17.55 0.15 14.21
N ILE A 250 16.28 0.07 13.85
CA ILE A 250 15.20 0.96 14.32
C ILE A 250 15.03 0.96 15.85
N GLU A 251 15.39 -0.13 16.51
CA GLU A 251 15.45 -0.24 17.98
C GLU A 251 16.38 0.80 18.60
N THR A 252 17.44 1.21 17.89
CA THR A 252 18.36 2.24 18.38
C THR A 252 17.72 3.64 18.41
N LEU A 253 16.67 3.85 17.61
CA LEU A 253 15.90 5.09 17.57
C LEU A 253 14.70 5.06 18.52
N PHE A 254 13.98 3.94 18.58
CA PHE A 254 12.72 3.85 19.33
C PHE A 254 12.83 3.12 20.68
N GLY A 255 13.99 2.53 20.99
CA GLY A 255 14.17 1.65 22.14
C GLY A 255 13.44 0.30 22.04
N GLN A 256 12.78 0.02 20.91
CA GLN A 256 12.01 -1.20 20.67
C GLN A 256 11.87 -1.53 19.18
N LYS A 257 11.55 -2.78 18.88
CA LYS A 257 11.26 -3.25 17.53
C LYS A 257 9.94 -2.69 17.02
N LEU A 258 9.89 -2.42 15.72
CA LEU A 258 8.63 -2.11 15.06
C LEU A 258 7.94 -3.40 14.62
N ASN A 259 6.61 -3.43 14.71
CA ASN A 259 5.84 -4.46 14.04
C ASN A 259 5.70 -4.07 12.56
N SER A 260 6.59 -4.61 11.73
CA SER A 260 6.61 -4.39 10.30
C SER A 260 5.92 -5.52 9.54
N LEU A 261 5.14 -5.17 8.52
CA LEU A 261 4.43 -6.07 7.62
C LEU A 261 4.78 -5.71 6.18
N GLY A 262 4.65 -6.66 5.26
CA GLY A 262 4.89 -6.41 3.84
C GLY A 262 5.89 -7.37 3.20
N ASP A 263 6.42 -6.95 2.05
CA ASP A 263 7.43 -7.65 1.26
C ASP A 263 8.52 -6.68 0.76
N GLU A 264 9.24 -7.06 -0.28
CA GLU A 264 10.35 -6.28 -0.84
C GLU A 264 9.91 -5.00 -1.59
N MET A 265 8.63 -4.87 -1.95
CA MET A 265 8.11 -3.69 -2.67
C MET A 265 7.13 -2.88 -1.84
N SER A 266 6.46 -3.49 -0.86
CA SER A 266 5.46 -2.82 -0.03
C SER A 266 5.77 -3.07 1.44
N ARG A 267 5.94 -2.01 2.24
CA ARG A 267 6.18 -2.13 3.69
C ARG A 267 5.24 -1.24 4.47
N PHE A 268 4.82 -1.74 5.62
CA PHE A 268 4.00 -1.06 6.60
C PHE A 268 4.62 -1.25 7.98
N ALA A 269 4.60 -0.23 8.83
CA ALA A 269 5.00 -0.39 10.22
C ALA A 269 4.12 0.45 11.16
N LYS A 270 3.78 -0.11 12.32
CA LYS A 270 3.15 0.64 13.40
C LYS A 270 4.24 1.35 14.20
N VAL A 271 4.28 2.68 14.16
CA VAL A 271 5.22 3.44 14.99
C VAL A 271 4.71 3.51 16.44
N PRO A 272 5.59 3.45 17.44
CA PRO A 272 5.21 3.57 18.85
C PRO A 272 4.56 4.91 19.16
N VAL A 273 3.75 4.95 20.21
CA VAL A 273 3.26 6.21 20.77
C VAL A 273 4.41 6.89 21.49
N THR A 274 4.94 7.96 20.91
CA THR A 274 5.98 8.81 21.49
C THR A 274 5.80 10.24 20.99
N ASN A 275 6.35 11.20 21.72
CA ASN A 275 6.42 12.62 21.32
C ASN A 275 7.82 13.04 20.85
N GLU A 276 8.78 12.11 20.85
CA GLU A 276 10.15 12.37 20.40
C GLU A 276 10.19 12.66 18.90
N GLU A 277 10.98 13.66 18.50
CA GLU A 277 11.26 13.94 17.09
C GLU A 277 12.32 12.92 16.62
N ILE A 278 11.95 12.06 15.68
CA ILE A 278 12.82 11.02 15.12
C ILE A 278 12.81 11.14 13.61
N SER A 279 14.00 11.10 13.00
CA SER A 279 14.12 11.07 11.55
C SER A 279 14.92 9.87 11.05
N PHE A 280 14.49 9.32 9.93
CA PHE A 280 15.18 8.24 9.23
C PHE A 280 14.75 8.18 7.77
N THR A 281 15.50 7.43 6.96
CA THR A 281 15.26 7.28 5.53
C THR A 281 15.18 5.81 5.15
N CYS A 282 14.28 5.50 4.23
CA CYS A 282 14.31 4.28 3.42
C CYS A 282 14.24 4.65 1.94
N THR A 283 14.61 3.73 1.06
CA THR A 283 14.65 3.99 -0.37
C THR A 283 13.98 2.87 -1.16
N CYS A 284 13.44 3.19 -2.33
CA CYS A 284 13.15 2.21 -3.37
C CYS A 284 14.29 2.25 -4.38
N GLN A 285 15.03 1.16 -4.56
CA GLN A 285 16.09 1.06 -5.56
C GLN A 285 15.59 0.25 -6.76
N ALA A 286 15.77 0.77 -7.98
CA ALA A 286 15.44 0.02 -9.19
C ALA A 286 16.27 -1.28 -9.23
N ASN A 287 15.67 -2.38 -9.70
CA ASN A 287 16.32 -3.70 -9.67
C ASN A 287 17.58 -3.76 -10.56
N ASP A 288 17.70 -2.87 -11.54
CA ASP A 288 18.88 -2.69 -12.39
C ASP A 288 19.89 -1.66 -11.83
N GLY A 289 19.58 -1.06 -10.68
CA GLY A 289 20.38 -0.02 -10.03
C GLY A 289 20.33 1.35 -10.70
N SER A 290 19.50 1.54 -11.73
CA SER A 290 19.48 2.77 -12.54
C SER A 290 18.90 3.99 -11.82
N ASP A 291 18.05 3.77 -10.83
CA ASP A 291 17.31 4.82 -10.14
C ASP A 291 17.11 4.50 -8.66
N THR A 292 16.94 5.54 -7.85
CA THR A 292 16.67 5.42 -6.41
C THR A 292 15.71 6.51 -5.97
N LEU A 293 14.63 6.09 -5.33
CA LEU A 293 13.59 6.95 -4.78
C LEU A 293 13.74 6.97 -3.26
N LEU A 294 13.65 8.15 -2.63
CA LEU A 294 13.91 8.34 -1.21
C LEU A 294 12.61 8.65 -0.46
N MET A 295 12.32 7.88 0.57
CA MET A 295 11.35 8.20 1.61
C MET A 295 12.08 8.70 2.85
N ASN A 296 11.94 9.97 3.17
CA ASN A 296 12.36 10.49 4.46
C ASN A 296 11.16 10.52 5.41
N VAL A 297 11.40 10.10 6.64
CA VAL A 297 10.40 10.12 7.70
C VAL A 297 10.84 11.14 8.74
N TYR A 298 9.95 12.07 9.09
CA TYR A 298 10.14 13.07 10.13
C TYR A 298 9.01 12.94 11.14
N MET A 299 9.20 12.08 12.14
CA MET A 299 8.17 11.77 13.11
C MET A 299 8.00 12.90 14.14
N ASN A 300 6.75 13.22 14.49
CA ASN A 300 6.35 14.28 15.42
C ASN A 300 6.84 15.69 15.06
N GLU A 301 7.45 15.85 13.88
CA GLU A 301 7.70 17.13 13.27
C GLU A 301 6.44 17.62 12.53
N SER A 302 6.27 18.94 12.43
CA SER A 302 5.17 19.53 11.67
C SER A 302 5.71 20.22 10.44
N TYR A 303 5.13 19.89 9.28
CA TYR A 303 5.39 20.57 8.01
C TYR A 303 5.27 22.11 8.14
N ASP A 304 4.27 22.58 8.89
CA ASP A 304 3.99 24.02 9.07
C ASP A 304 5.10 24.77 9.82
N LYS A 305 5.86 24.10 10.70
CA LYS A 305 6.99 24.72 11.42
C LYS A 305 8.05 25.23 10.45
N PHE A 306 8.15 24.63 9.27
CA PHE A 306 9.18 24.93 8.28
C PHE A 306 8.74 25.98 7.26
N VAL A 307 7.49 25.88 6.77
CA VAL A 307 6.94 26.83 5.79
C VAL A 307 6.70 28.21 6.41
N LYS A 308 6.27 28.29 7.67
CA LYS A 308 6.02 29.58 8.33
C LYS A 308 7.29 30.31 8.78
N SER A 309 8.39 29.60 9.04
CA SER A 309 9.65 30.23 9.51
C SER A 309 10.31 31.17 8.49
N ASN A 310 9.96 31.05 7.21
CA ASN A 310 10.47 31.92 6.15
C ASN A 310 9.68 33.22 5.96
N HIS A 311 8.48 33.35 6.52
CA HIS A 311 7.72 34.60 6.37
C HIS A 311 8.21 35.71 7.32
N ASP A 312 8.86 35.35 8.44
CA ASP A 312 9.36 36.31 9.43
C ASP A 312 10.84 36.68 9.22
N ARG A 313 11.49 36.21 8.14
CA ARG A 313 12.89 36.54 7.80
C ARG A 313 13.08 36.99 6.34
N GLY A 314 12.12 37.75 5.82
CA GLY A 314 12.22 38.41 4.53
C GLY A 314 12.54 39.90 4.66
N GLU A 315 13.79 40.22 4.99
CA GLU A 315 14.37 41.53 4.65
C GLU A 315 14.50 41.62 3.12
N HIS A 316 14.19 42.79 2.59
CA HIS A 316 13.92 43.05 1.18
C HIS A 316 14.89 42.45 0.16
N SER A 317 14.38 41.61 -0.74
CA SER A 317 14.92 41.47 -2.10
C SER A 317 13.76 41.38 -3.08
N LYS A 318 13.51 42.50 -3.78
CA LYS A 318 12.58 42.60 -4.89
C LYS A 318 13.15 41.83 -6.08
N HIS A 319 12.51 40.73 -6.46
CA HIS A 319 12.48 40.33 -7.86
C HIS A 319 11.05 39.94 -8.26
N ASN A 320 10.49 40.77 -9.13
CA ASN A 320 9.16 40.64 -9.71
C ASN A 320 9.04 39.31 -10.48
N PHE A 321 8.09 38.47 -10.10
CA PHE A 321 7.58 37.44 -10.99
C PHE A 321 6.24 37.89 -11.55
N SER A 322 6.26 38.25 -12.84
CA SER A 322 5.09 38.64 -13.61
C SER A 322 4.19 37.44 -13.84
N SER A 323 2.97 37.51 -13.31
CA SER A 323 1.88 36.58 -13.62
C SER A 323 1.37 36.89 -15.02
N THR A 324 1.66 36.04 -16.00
CA THR A 324 0.96 36.06 -17.29
C THR A 324 -0.06 34.94 -17.33
N THR A 325 -1.31 35.31 -17.06
CA THR A 325 -2.50 34.55 -17.42
C THR A 325 -2.60 34.50 -18.95
N VAL A 326 -2.56 33.29 -19.53
CA VAL A 326 -2.99 33.06 -20.91
C VAL A 326 -4.24 32.19 -20.85
N THR A 327 -5.38 32.86 -20.98
CA THR A 327 -6.64 32.30 -21.48
C THR A 327 -6.48 32.04 -22.97
N GLU A 328 -6.58 30.79 -23.39
CA GLU A 328 -6.99 30.47 -24.76
C GLU A 328 -8.32 29.72 -24.75
N ARG A 329 -9.23 30.32 -25.50
CA ARG A 329 -10.60 29.89 -25.79
C ARG A 329 -10.53 29.41 -27.23
N GLU A 330 -10.82 28.14 -27.47
CA GLU A 330 -11.05 27.64 -28.82
C GLU A 330 -12.43 26.97 -28.89
N GLU A 331 -13.27 27.51 -29.76
CA GLU A 331 -14.63 27.04 -30.04
C GLU A 331 -14.64 25.96 -31.12
N ARG A 332 -15.46 24.93 -30.87
CA ARG A 332 -16.30 24.16 -31.81
C ARG A 332 -15.65 23.52 -33.05
N SER A 333 -15.82 22.20 -33.15
CA SER A 333 -16.67 21.63 -34.22
C SER A 333 -17.23 20.25 -33.83
N GLY A 334 -18.45 19.99 -34.30
CA GLY A 334 -19.22 18.80 -33.98
C GLY A 334 -18.82 17.58 -34.80
N GLY A 335 -18.97 16.41 -34.19
CA GLY A 335 -18.87 15.11 -34.84
C GLY A 335 -19.65 14.10 -34.01
N SER A 336 -20.93 13.96 -34.37
CA SER A 336 -21.81 12.91 -33.87
C SER A 336 -21.26 11.55 -34.31
N ALA A 337 -21.04 10.64 -33.36
CA ALA A 337 -20.89 9.22 -33.65
C ALA A 337 -21.55 8.43 -32.54
N SER A 338 -22.79 8.03 -32.81
CA SER A 338 -23.50 6.96 -32.14
C SER A 338 -22.68 5.67 -32.22
N PHE A 339 -22.04 5.28 -31.12
CA PHE A 339 -21.54 3.91 -31.00
C PHE A 339 -22.67 3.03 -30.48
N PHE A 340 -23.26 2.31 -31.43
CA PHE A 340 -24.19 1.22 -31.19
C PHE A 340 -23.63 0.28 -30.12
N GLY A 341 -24.42 0.07 -29.08
CA GLY A 341 -24.29 -1.08 -28.21
C GLY A 341 -24.39 -2.35 -29.05
N ARG A 342 -23.25 -2.98 -29.30
CA ARG A 342 -23.22 -4.44 -29.50
C ARG A 342 -23.15 -5.07 -28.12
N ALA A 343 -24.33 -5.39 -27.61
CA ALA A 343 -24.48 -6.55 -26.75
C ALA A 343 -24.01 -7.76 -27.57
N VAL A 344 -22.73 -8.11 -27.47
CA VAL A 344 -22.30 -9.47 -27.75
C VAL A 344 -22.59 -10.23 -26.47
N LEU A 345 -23.62 -11.06 -26.53
CA LEU A 345 -23.86 -12.14 -25.59
C LEU A 345 -22.60 -13.00 -25.51
N CYS A 346 -21.79 -12.69 -24.50
CA CYS A 346 -20.83 -13.50 -23.75
C CYS A 346 -20.33 -12.61 -22.60
#